data_AF-A0A098EV06-F1
#
_entry.id   AF-A0A098EV06-F1
#
_cell.length_a   1.000
_cell.length_b   1.000
_cell.length_c   1.000
_cell.angle_alpha   90.00
_cell.angle_beta   90.00
_cell.angle_gamma   90.00
#
_symmetry.space_group_name_H-M   'P 1'
#
loop_
_entity.id
_entity.type
_entity.pdbx_description
1 polymer ?
#
loop_
_entity_poly.entity_id
_entity_poly.type
_entity_poly.pdbx_seq_one_letter_code
_entity_poly.pdbx_strand_id
1 'polypeptide(L)'
;MQKKVKTTFIILSVLIIYFVFLREKFPIVDELPEEIRKEFDVVLDEKRDRVSLEKDGKYESIAIFIDQDRALYIANSVGHNITKFTIDQDKKEIYIRKNNFDYKNGRNDKFQLIKLPFSKYKDIAMDKKLTVYLDYGKGHELREYYFPGSEYIVLEHTDTTK
;
A
#
# COMPACT_ATOMS: atom_id res chain seq x y z
N MET A 1 -17.27 38.90 33.55
CA MET A 1 -17.57 37.63 32.85
C MET A 1 -17.06 37.55 31.39
N GLN A 2 -16.28 38.51 30.88
CA GLN A 2 -15.81 38.52 29.48
C GLN A 2 -14.47 37.80 29.22
N LYS A 3 -13.61 37.60 30.24
CA LYS A 3 -12.30 36.96 30.06
C LYS A 3 -12.40 35.45 29.77
N LYS A 4 -13.38 34.74 30.35
CA LYS A 4 -13.56 33.29 30.15
C LYS A 4 -14.05 32.94 28.74
N VAL A 5 -14.88 33.80 28.12
CA VAL A 5 -15.44 33.56 26.78
C VAL A 5 -14.36 33.65 25.70
N LYS A 6 -13.38 34.56 25.85
CA LYS A 6 -12.28 34.72 24.86
C LYS A 6 -11.32 33.53 24.86
N THR A 7 -10.99 32.96 26.02
CA THR A 7 -10.09 31.78 26.10
C THR A 7 -10.76 30.51 25.57
N THR A 8 -12.05 30.30 25.84
CA THR A 8 -12.77 29.14 25.29
C THR A 8 -12.83 29.18 23.77
N PHE A 9 -13.02 30.36 23.17
CA PHE A 9 -13.04 30.52 21.71
C PHE A 9 -11.68 30.21 21.07
N ILE A 10 -10.58 30.65 21.68
CA ILE A 10 -9.22 30.36 21.18
C ILE A 10 -8.90 28.85 21.27
N ILE A 11 -9.26 28.20 22.38
CA ILE A 11 -9.06 26.76 22.54
C ILE A 11 -9.87 25.98 21.51
N LEU A 12 -11.12 26.36 21.27
CA LEU A 12 -11.98 25.72 20.28
C LEU A 12 -11.44 25.91 18.85
N SER A 13 -10.97 27.11 18.52
CA SER A 13 -10.35 27.39 17.22
C SER A 13 -9.05 26.59 17.00
N VAL A 14 -8.19 26.48 18.02
CA VAL A 14 -6.97 25.67 17.92
C VAL A 14 -7.30 24.19 17.77
N LEU A 15 -8.33 23.68 18.46
CA LEU A 15 -8.81 22.31 18.32
C LEU A 15 -9.42 22.04 16.93
N ILE A 16 -10.23 22.96 16.40
CA ILE A 16 -10.80 22.83 15.05
C ILE A 16 -9.69 22.87 13.99
N ILE A 17 -8.74 23.78 14.13
CA ILE A 17 -7.58 23.88 13.23
C ILE A 17 -6.76 22.58 13.30
N TYR A 18 -6.48 22.06 14.50
CA TYR A 18 -5.78 20.78 14.68
C TYR A 18 -6.55 19.59 14.08
N PHE A 19 -7.87 19.56 14.23
CA PHE A 19 -8.73 18.50 13.68
C PHE A 19 -8.84 18.56 12.15
N VAL A 20 -8.90 19.75 11.56
CA VAL A 20 -8.88 19.96 10.10
C VAL A 20 -7.51 19.56 9.52
N PHE A 21 -6.41 19.97 10.16
CA PHE A 21 -5.06 19.57 9.73
C PHE A 21 -4.78 18.06 9.91
N LEU A 22 -5.40 17.39 10.88
CA LEU A 22 -5.35 15.93 11.02
C LEU A 22 -6.12 15.22 9.90
N ARG A 23 -7.31 15.72 9.52
CA ARG A 23 -8.11 15.14 8.43
C ARG A 23 -7.50 15.37 7.04
N GLU A 24 -6.85 16.51 6.81
CA GLU A 24 -6.25 16.83 5.52
C GLU A 24 -4.94 16.10 5.23
N LYS A 25 -4.26 15.55 6.24
CA LYS A 25 -2.97 14.91 5.98
C LYS A 25 -3.07 13.58 5.24
N PHE A 26 -4.17 12.83 5.33
CA PHE A 26 -4.28 11.53 4.67
C PHE A 26 -5.71 11.20 4.19
N PRO A 27 -6.27 11.94 3.21
CA PRO A 27 -7.59 11.66 2.61
C PRO A 27 -7.72 10.28 1.93
N ILE A 28 -6.66 9.47 1.94
CA ILE A 28 -6.47 8.30 1.10
C ILE A 28 -6.86 6.99 1.81
N VAL A 29 -6.96 6.96 3.14
CA VAL A 29 -7.42 5.78 3.90
C VAL A 29 -8.86 5.40 3.53
N ASP A 30 -9.69 6.40 3.21
CA ASP A 30 -11.08 6.22 2.83
C ASP A 30 -11.26 5.71 1.39
N GLU A 31 -10.21 5.76 0.54
CA GLU A 31 -10.24 5.32 -0.86
C GLU A 31 -9.84 3.86 -1.05
N LEU A 32 -9.33 3.19 0.00
CA LEU A 32 -8.98 1.77 -0.09
C LEU A 32 -10.22 0.88 -0.15
N PRO A 33 -10.24 -0.14 -1.03
CA PRO A 33 -11.28 -1.15 -1.05
C PRO A 33 -11.46 -1.78 0.33
N GLU A 34 -12.70 -2.07 0.70
CA GLU A 34 -13.04 -2.70 1.99
C GLU A 34 -12.27 -4.01 2.19
N GLU A 35 -12.04 -4.74 1.11
CA GLU A 35 -11.31 -5.99 1.09
C GLU A 35 -9.86 -5.83 1.54
N ILE A 36 -9.18 -4.76 1.12
CA ILE A 36 -7.81 -4.47 1.59
C ILE A 36 -7.84 -4.01 3.04
N ARG A 37 -8.81 -3.18 3.44
CA ARG A 37 -8.91 -2.67 4.81
C ARG A 37 -9.23 -3.75 5.85
N LYS A 38 -9.80 -4.89 5.42
CA LYS A 38 -10.02 -6.06 6.29
C LYS A 38 -8.74 -6.85 6.56
N GLU A 39 -7.80 -6.78 5.62
CA GLU A 39 -6.59 -7.61 5.64
C GLU A 39 -5.35 -6.82 6.11
N PHE A 40 -5.32 -5.52 5.85
CA PHE A 40 -4.19 -4.64 6.13
C PHE A 40 -4.65 -3.42 6.93
N ASP A 41 -3.91 -3.14 7.99
CA ASP A 41 -4.03 -1.90 8.74
C ASP A 41 -3.29 -0.77 8.00
N VAL A 42 -3.90 0.40 7.94
CA VAL A 42 -3.28 1.59 7.38
C VAL A 42 -2.64 2.37 8.52
N VAL A 43 -1.31 2.41 8.57
CA VAL A 43 -0.56 2.97 9.68
C VAL A 43 0.21 4.20 9.23
N LEU A 44 0.11 5.28 10.01
CA LEU A 44 0.95 6.45 9.86
C LEU A 44 2.30 6.20 10.54
N ASP A 45 3.36 6.05 9.75
CA ASP A 45 4.74 6.01 10.26
C ASP A 45 5.26 7.46 10.37
N GLU A 46 5.01 8.10 11.51
CA GLU A 46 5.41 9.49 11.77
C GLU A 46 6.93 9.70 11.70
N LYS A 47 7.72 8.67 12.00
CA LYS A 47 9.20 8.76 11.94
C LYS A 47 9.69 8.88 10.51
N ARG A 48 9.00 8.22 9.58
CA ARG A 48 9.30 8.26 8.15
C ARG A 48 8.37 9.19 7.37
N ASP A 49 7.43 9.85 8.05
CA ASP A 49 6.38 10.71 7.51
C ASP A 49 5.67 10.08 6.29
N ARG A 50 5.22 8.83 6.45
CA ARG A 50 4.58 8.06 5.38
C ARG A 50 3.40 7.25 5.89
N VAL A 51 2.44 7.00 5.00
CA VAL A 51 1.38 6.01 5.23
C VAL A 51 1.85 4.67 4.71
N SER A 52 1.93 3.70 5.61
CA SER A 52 2.33 2.32 5.31
C SER A 52 1.12 1.39 5.46
N LEU A 53 1.22 0.21 4.84
CA LEU A 53 0.33 -0.90 5.15
C LEU A 53 1.02 -1.84 6.11
N GLU A 54 0.28 -2.32 7.10
CA GLU A 54 0.75 -3.25 8.10
C GLU A 54 -0.13 -4.50 8.10
N LYS A 55 0.50 -5.67 8.22
CA LYS A 55 -0.16 -6.93 8.46
C LYS A 55 0.57 -7.67 9.57
N ASP A 56 -0.16 -8.15 10.57
CA ASP A 56 0.38 -8.93 11.69
C ASP A 56 1.61 -8.26 12.38
N GLY A 57 1.58 -6.94 12.55
CA GLY A 57 2.69 -6.19 13.17
C GLY A 57 3.88 -5.90 12.25
N LYS A 58 3.80 -6.26 10.96
CA LYS A 58 4.88 -6.08 9.98
C LYS A 58 4.48 -5.11 8.88
N TYR A 59 5.36 -4.15 8.62
CA TYR A 59 5.18 -3.23 7.50
C TYR A 59 5.36 -3.95 6.16
N GLU A 60 4.33 -3.88 5.33
CA GLU A 60 4.37 -4.36 3.97
C GLU A 60 4.74 -3.20 3.04
N SER A 61 5.80 -3.42 2.25
CA SER A 61 6.20 -2.43 1.25
C SER A 61 5.11 -2.31 0.17
N ILE A 62 4.43 -3.42 -0.14
CA ILE A 62 3.32 -3.53 -1.07
C ILE A 62 2.36 -4.58 -0.52
N ALA A 63 1.08 -4.24 -0.43
CA ALA A 63 0.04 -5.20 -0.09
C ALA A 63 -0.55 -5.79 -1.35
N ILE A 64 -0.69 -7.11 -1.37
CA ILE A 64 -1.32 -7.84 -2.46
C ILE A 64 -2.39 -8.72 -1.84
N PHE A 65 -3.62 -8.59 -2.32
CA PHE A 65 -4.77 -9.33 -1.84
C PHE A 65 -5.55 -9.87 -3.03
N ILE A 66 -6.00 -11.12 -2.96
CA ILE A 66 -6.92 -11.69 -3.93
C ILE A 66 -8.26 -12.00 -3.23
N ASP A 67 -9.34 -11.39 -3.71
CA ASP A 67 -10.66 -11.61 -3.14
C ASP A 67 -11.27 -12.98 -3.51
N GLN A 68 -12.46 -13.24 -2.97
CA GLN A 68 -13.19 -14.49 -3.21
C GLN A 68 -13.57 -14.68 -4.69
N ASP A 69 -13.78 -13.58 -5.43
CA ASP A 69 -14.07 -13.58 -6.87
C ASP A 69 -12.79 -13.63 -7.72
N ARG A 70 -11.62 -13.77 -7.07
CA ARG A 70 -10.29 -13.75 -7.68
C ARG A 70 -10.00 -12.43 -8.40
N ALA A 71 -10.53 -11.32 -7.91
CA ALA A 71 -9.98 -10.02 -8.28
C ALA A 71 -8.71 -9.78 -7.46
N LEU A 72 -7.65 -9.38 -8.16
CA LEU A 72 -6.36 -9.05 -7.59
C LEU A 72 -6.34 -7.56 -7.27
N TYR A 73 -5.93 -7.24 -6.05
CA TYR A 73 -5.69 -5.88 -5.60
C TYR A 73 -4.23 -5.76 -5.19
N ILE A 74 -3.56 -4.76 -5.74
CA ILE A 74 -2.18 -4.43 -5.43
C ILE A 74 -2.15 -2.99 -4.94
N ALA A 75 -1.67 -2.82 -3.73
CA ALA A 75 -1.81 -1.62 -2.96
C ALA A 75 -0.42 -1.19 -2.47
N ASN A 76 0.09 -0.08 -3.00
CA ASN A 76 1.41 0.42 -2.72
C ASN A 76 1.36 1.71 -1.89
N SER A 77 2.12 1.70 -0.80
CA SER A 77 2.20 2.76 0.20
C SER A 77 2.80 4.06 -0.35
N VAL A 78 2.49 5.17 0.33
CA VAL A 78 3.03 6.50 0.00
C VAL A 78 4.54 6.53 0.28
N GLY A 79 5.31 7.13 -0.62
CA GLY A 79 6.78 7.20 -0.53
C GLY A 79 7.52 6.13 -1.36
N HIS A 80 6.79 5.22 -2.01
CA HIS A 80 7.31 4.34 -3.05
C HIS A 80 6.44 4.47 -4.29
N ASN A 81 6.99 4.36 -5.50
CA ASN A 81 6.18 4.33 -6.72
C ASN A 81 6.32 3.00 -7.44
N ILE A 82 5.21 2.37 -7.76
CA ILE A 82 5.13 1.38 -8.86
C ILE A 82 5.38 2.16 -10.15
N THR A 83 6.50 1.88 -10.78
CA THR A 83 6.96 2.51 -12.04
C THR A 83 6.75 1.62 -13.25
N LYS A 84 6.62 0.31 -13.04
CA LYS A 84 6.27 -0.65 -14.09
C LYS A 84 5.40 -1.76 -13.50
N PHE A 85 4.38 -2.14 -14.26
CA PHE A 85 3.48 -3.23 -13.96
C PHE A 85 3.25 -4.02 -15.25
N THR A 86 3.57 -5.31 -15.27
CA THR A 86 3.36 -6.18 -16.43
C THR A 86 2.93 -7.57 -16.00
N ILE A 87 2.09 -8.21 -16.82
CA ILE A 87 1.74 -9.62 -16.69
C ILE A 87 2.65 -10.37 -17.67
N ASP A 88 3.61 -11.13 -17.16
CA ASP A 88 4.57 -11.88 -17.97
C ASP A 88 4.03 -13.29 -18.21
N GLN A 89 3.58 -13.53 -19.44
CA GLN A 89 2.97 -14.81 -19.83
C GLN A 89 4.00 -15.93 -20.00
N ASP A 90 5.24 -15.59 -20.30
CA ASP A 90 6.31 -16.56 -20.56
C ASP A 90 6.84 -17.09 -19.22
N LYS A 91 7.05 -16.18 -18.25
CA LYS A 91 7.49 -16.53 -16.90
C LYS A 91 6.36 -16.96 -15.96
N LYS A 92 5.10 -16.76 -16.35
CA LYS A 92 3.91 -17.02 -15.53
C LYS A 92 3.90 -16.23 -14.22
N GLU A 93 4.22 -14.94 -14.30
CA GLU A 93 4.30 -14.06 -13.13
C GLU A 93 3.72 -12.67 -13.39
N ILE A 94 3.34 -11.98 -12.32
CA ILE A 94 3.15 -10.54 -12.34
C ILE A 94 4.45 -9.86 -11.96
N TYR A 95 4.98 -9.03 -12.85
CA TYR A 95 6.18 -8.23 -12.59
C TYR A 95 5.80 -6.82 -12.17
N ILE A 96 6.34 -6.38 -11.02
CA ILE A 96 6.12 -5.06 -10.44
C ILE A 96 7.48 -4.43 -10.16
N ARG A 97 7.78 -3.30 -10.79
CA ARG A 97 8.96 -2.49 -10.47
C ARG A 97 8.60 -1.32 -9.59
N LYS A 98 9.27 -1.24 -8.45
CA LYS A 98 9.20 -0.15 -7.49
C LYS A 98 10.51 0.64 -7.50
N ASN A 99 10.39 1.96 -7.54
CA ASN A 99 11.51 2.84 -7.27
C ASN A 99 11.27 3.55 -5.93
N ASN A 100 12.30 3.61 -5.10
CA ASN A 100 12.31 4.46 -3.90
C ASN A 100 12.40 5.91 -4.36
N PHE A 101 11.41 6.71 -3.99
CA PHE A 101 11.45 8.16 -4.15
C PHE A 101 11.49 8.81 -2.77
N ASP A 102 12.21 9.91 -2.65
CA ASP A 102 12.11 10.74 -1.46
C ASP A 102 10.76 11.47 -1.49
N TYR A 103 9.86 11.12 -0.56
CA TYR A 103 8.54 11.74 -0.44
C TYR A 103 8.65 13.27 -0.23
N LYS A 104 9.78 13.77 0.30
CA LYS A 104 10.03 15.20 0.49
C LYS A 104 10.18 15.99 -0.82
N ASN A 105 10.46 15.31 -1.94
CA ASN A 105 10.81 15.94 -3.21
C ASN A 105 9.80 15.67 -4.35
N GLY A 106 8.72 14.90 -4.11
CA GLY A 106 7.85 14.37 -5.17
C GLY A 106 6.38 14.81 -5.08
N ARG A 107 5.80 15.16 -6.23
CA ARG A 107 4.37 15.50 -6.43
C ARG A 107 3.41 14.28 -6.37
N ASN A 108 3.81 13.18 -5.74
CA ASN A 108 3.09 11.91 -5.76
C ASN A 108 2.93 11.35 -4.34
N ASP A 109 2.13 12.08 -3.58
CA ASP A 109 1.65 11.84 -2.22
C ASP A 109 0.51 10.80 -2.15
N LYS A 110 0.28 10.06 -3.24
CA LYS A 110 -0.91 9.21 -3.39
C LYS A 110 -0.57 7.73 -3.28
N PHE A 111 -1.45 7.03 -2.57
CA PHE A 111 -1.47 5.58 -2.57
C PHE A 111 -1.78 5.08 -3.99
N GLN A 112 -1.07 4.04 -4.43
CA GLN A 112 -1.31 3.45 -5.74
C GLN A 112 -2.08 2.15 -5.59
N LEU A 113 -3.27 2.10 -6.15
CA LEU A 113 -4.10 0.90 -6.22
C LEU A 113 -4.19 0.41 -7.67
N ILE A 114 -3.82 -0.84 -7.89
CA ILE A 114 -4.08 -1.57 -9.13
C ILE A 114 -5.10 -2.65 -8.81
N LYS A 115 -6.26 -2.60 -9.48
CA LYS A 115 -7.30 -3.64 -9.41
C LYS A 115 -7.36 -4.38 -10.74
N LEU A 116 -7.25 -5.70 -10.70
CA LEU A 116 -7.32 -6.56 -11.88
C LEU A 116 -8.38 -7.64 -11.71
N PRO A 117 -9.33 -7.76 -12.64
CA PRO A 117 -10.23 -8.91 -12.65
C PRO A 117 -9.46 -10.18 -13.04
N PHE A 118 -9.93 -11.34 -12.55
CA PHE A 118 -9.31 -12.65 -12.83
C PHE A 118 -9.04 -12.90 -14.32
N SER A 119 -9.94 -12.43 -15.19
CA SER A 119 -9.82 -12.57 -16.65
C SER A 119 -8.55 -11.98 -17.25
N LYS A 120 -7.88 -11.04 -16.58
CA LYS A 120 -6.64 -10.41 -17.04
C LYS A 120 -5.38 -11.23 -16.73
N TYR A 121 -5.42 -12.09 -15.71
CA TYR A 121 -4.25 -12.83 -15.24
C TYR A 121 -4.50 -14.33 -15.08
N LYS A 122 -5.68 -14.84 -15.47
CA LYS A 122 -6.05 -16.25 -15.39
C LYS A 122 -5.02 -17.21 -16.00
N ASP A 123 -4.33 -16.81 -17.05
CA ASP A 123 -3.42 -17.67 -17.81
C ASP A 123 -2.03 -17.82 -17.14
N ILE A 124 -1.80 -17.06 -16.06
CA ILE A 124 -0.61 -17.16 -15.19
C ILE A 124 -0.98 -17.59 -13.77
N ALA A 125 -2.26 -17.74 -13.45
CA ALA A 125 -2.74 -18.24 -12.17
C ALA A 125 -2.83 -19.78 -12.21
N MET A 126 -1.93 -20.48 -11.52
CA MET A 126 -1.80 -21.94 -11.57
C MET A 126 -2.10 -22.55 -10.21
N ASP A 127 -2.85 -23.66 -10.14
CA ASP A 127 -3.07 -24.44 -8.91
C ASP A 127 -3.47 -23.63 -7.68
N LYS A 128 -4.36 -22.66 -7.93
CA LYS A 128 -4.83 -21.67 -6.96
C LYS A 128 -3.73 -20.76 -6.38
N LYS A 129 -2.67 -20.52 -7.14
CA LYS A 129 -1.54 -19.67 -6.77
C LYS A 129 -1.27 -18.60 -7.82
N LEU A 130 -0.62 -17.54 -7.39
CA LEU A 130 -0.14 -16.45 -8.23
C LEU A 130 1.28 -16.07 -7.84
N THR A 131 2.18 -16.11 -8.82
CA THR A 131 3.56 -15.66 -8.62
C THR A 131 3.67 -14.16 -8.94
N VAL A 132 4.32 -13.42 -8.05
CA VAL A 132 4.58 -11.99 -8.19
C VAL A 132 6.06 -11.72 -7.96
N TYR A 133 6.71 -11.12 -8.96
CA TYR A 133 8.08 -10.62 -8.88
C TYR A 133 8.08 -9.13 -8.54
N LEU A 134 8.67 -8.78 -7.41
CA LEU A 134 8.85 -7.42 -6.93
C LEU A 134 10.30 -6.99 -7.15
N ASP A 135 10.51 -6.05 -8.06
CA ASP A 135 11.81 -5.43 -8.34
C ASP A 135 11.89 -4.09 -7.59
N TYR A 136 12.78 -3.99 -6.60
CA TYR A 136 13.01 -2.78 -5.82
C TYR A 136 14.14 -1.90 -6.39
N GLY A 137 14.69 -2.24 -7.56
CA GLY A 137 15.83 -1.62 -8.21
C GLY A 137 17.18 -1.93 -7.56
N LYS A 138 17.23 -2.10 -6.24
CA LYS A 138 18.39 -2.53 -5.44
C LYS A 138 18.25 -3.97 -4.93
N GLY A 139 17.36 -4.75 -5.50
CA GLY A 139 17.05 -6.07 -4.99
C GLY A 139 15.68 -6.48 -5.44
N HIS A 140 15.31 -7.71 -5.13
CA HIS A 140 14.06 -8.28 -5.58
C HIS A 140 13.53 -9.35 -4.65
N GLU A 141 12.23 -9.59 -4.77
CA GLU A 141 11.52 -10.68 -4.13
C GLU A 141 10.64 -11.40 -5.15
N LEU A 142 10.66 -12.73 -5.12
CA LEU A 142 9.68 -13.56 -5.80
C LEU A 142 8.74 -14.12 -4.74
N ARG A 143 7.46 -13.76 -4.80
CA ARG A 143 6.42 -14.16 -3.85
C ARG A 143 5.40 -15.04 -4.56
N GLU A 144 4.95 -16.11 -3.89
CA GLU A 144 3.83 -16.93 -4.34
C GLU A 144 2.65 -16.73 -3.40
N TYR A 145 1.55 -16.18 -3.93
CA TYR A 145 0.31 -15.91 -3.21
C TYR A 145 -0.71 -17.03 -3.40
N TYR A 146 -1.47 -17.34 -2.36
CA TYR A 146 -2.54 -18.33 -2.38
C TYR A 146 -3.91 -17.67 -2.53
N PHE A 147 -4.81 -18.25 -3.34
CA PHE A 147 -6.18 -17.77 -3.45
C PHE A 147 -7.14 -18.47 -2.48
N PRO A 148 -8.15 -17.75 -1.95
CA PRO A 148 -8.19 -16.29 -1.78
C PRO A 148 -7.32 -15.86 -0.59
N GLY A 149 -7.00 -14.57 -0.51
CA GLY A 149 -6.31 -13.96 0.63
C GLY A 149 -5.06 -13.17 0.22
N SER A 150 -4.26 -12.82 1.23
CA SER A 150 -2.96 -12.17 1.04
C SER A 150 -1.78 -13.00 1.52
N GLU A 151 -2.01 -14.24 1.94
CA GLU A 151 -0.93 -15.14 2.38
C GLU A 151 0.00 -15.46 1.21
N TYR A 152 1.30 -15.37 1.48
CA TYR A 152 2.34 -15.69 0.52
C TYR A 152 3.54 -16.38 1.16
N ILE A 153 4.27 -17.11 0.33
CA ILE A 153 5.63 -17.55 0.63
C ILE A 153 6.62 -16.78 -0.22
N VAL A 154 7.81 -16.52 0.33
CA VAL A 154 8.93 -15.93 -0.40
C VAL A 154 9.74 -17.06 -1.01
N LEU A 155 9.75 -17.15 -2.34
CA LEU A 155 10.49 -18.14 -3.10
C LEU A 155 11.95 -17.72 -3.31
N GLU A 156 12.16 -16.42 -3.53
CA GLU A 156 13.48 -15.82 -3.75
C GLU A 156 13.52 -14.44 -3.11
N HIS A 157 14.64 -14.09 -2.48
CA HIS A 157 14.87 -12.76 -1.93
C HIS A 157 16.35 -12.39 -2.09
N THR A 158 16.60 -11.26 -2.74
CA THR A 158 17.93 -10.65 -2.81
C THR A 158 17.85 -9.23 -2.29
N ASP A 159 18.62 -8.94 -1.25
CA ASP A 159 18.77 -7.60 -0.71
C ASP A 159 20.20 -7.12 -0.97
N THR A 160 20.38 -6.05 -1.76
CA THR A 160 21.74 -5.49 -1.98
C THR A 160 22.11 -4.42 -0.95
N THR A 161 21.37 -4.31 0.15
CA THR A 161 21.69 -3.46 1.29
C THR A 161 22.89 -4.01 2.05
N LYS A 162 24.09 -3.67 1.58
CA LYS A 162 25.31 -3.60 2.41
C LYS A 162 25.48 -2.18 2.95
#